data_AF-A0A0D2W7P4-F1
#
_entry.id   AF-A0A0D2W7P4-F1
#
_cell.length_a   1.000
_cell.length_b   1.000
_cell.length_c   1.000
_cell.angle_alpha   90.00
_cell.angle_beta   90.00
_cell.angle_gamma   90.00
#
_symmetry.space_group_name_H-M   'P 1'
#
loop_
_entity.id
_entity.type
_entity.pdbx_description
1 polymer ?
#
loop_
_entity_poly.entity_id
_entity_poly.type
_entity_poly.pdbx_seq_one_letter_code
_entity_poly.pdbx_strand_id
1 'polypeptide(L)'
;FDAVPLKHNGRVRVPFFDDLNSAPSIDVLQSCYRLFLCKSEVGNLKNVISRYFICNPSTKKFKEISSPENPFKDYIKFYVNMAFDLLKSPYYKVIFVREVPDQPSNYKPDVYSSETDSWTFSRISFCVKNNIQFLDAVFRNGKIHWNCYWEDSFYFDAENEPLTMPIPTTEAPQMCSYMGECRGVLYVSVTYFVLMLRI
;
A
#
# COMPACT_ATOMS: atom_id res chain seq x y z
N PHE A 1 26.61 -9.44 -7.68
CA PHE A 1 25.99 -8.31 -6.96
C PHE A 1 26.60 -8.31 -5.59
N ASP A 2 27.52 -7.38 -5.34
CA ASP A 2 28.03 -7.19 -3.98
C ASP A 2 26.95 -6.46 -3.20
N ALA A 3 26.22 -7.21 -2.38
CA ALA A 3 25.40 -6.60 -1.35
C ALA A 3 26.34 -5.81 -0.44
N VAL A 4 26.33 -4.49 -0.54
CA VAL A 4 27.10 -3.64 0.37
C VAL A 4 26.60 -3.97 1.78
N PRO A 5 27.45 -4.51 2.67
CA PRO A 5 27.00 -4.87 4.00
C PRO A 5 26.56 -3.58 4.71
N LEU A 6 25.32 -3.55 5.20
CA LEU A 6 24.88 -2.50 6.11
C LEU A 6 25.69 -2.63 7.40
N LYS A 7 26.83 -1.96 7.47
CA LYS A 7 27.60 -1.81 8.71
C LYS A 7 26.76 -0.94 9.63
N HIS A 8 26.18 -1.55 10.65
CA HIS A 8 25.47 -0.85 11.71
C HIS A 8 26.47 -0.10 12.59
N ASN A 9 27.09 0.95 12.06
CA ASN A 9 27.88 1.89 12.85
C ASN A 9 26.88 2.73 13.64
N GLY A 10 26.88 2.58 14.97
CA GLY A 10 25.88 3.10 15.91
C GLY A 10 25.74 4.63 16.01
N ARG A 11 26.01 5.38 14.93
CA ARG A 11 25.82 6.84 14.83
C ARG A 11 25.82 7.38 13.39
N VAL A 12 25.55 6.55 12.37
CA VAL A 12 25.33 7.08 11.02
C VAL A 12 23.92 7.68 10.98
N ARG A 13 23.82 9.00 11.21
CA ARG A 13 22.59 9.74 10.89
C ARG A 13 22.39 9.63 9.38
N VAL A 14 21.21 9.18 8.96
CA VAL A 14 20.83 9.12 7.56
C VAL A 14 20.15 10.46 7.24
N PRO A 15 20.86 11.47 6.71
CA PRO A 15 20.38 12.86 6.70
C PRO A 15 19.12 13.06 5.85
N PHE A 16 18.83 12.07 5.01
CA PHE A 16 17.65 11.99 4.14
C PHE A 16 16.34 11.84 4.92
N PHE A 17 16.37 11.28 6.13
CA PHE A 17 15.18 10.99 6.94
C PHE A 17 15.06 11.89 8.18
N ASP A 18 16.08 12.71 8.47
CA ASP A 18 16.06 13.61 9.62
C ASP A 18 14.86 14.58 9.55
N ASP A 19 14.48 14.99 8.33
CA ASP A 19 13.31 15.86 8.09
C ASP A 19 11.96 15.15 8.34
N LEU A 20 11.88 13.82 8.17
CA LEU A 20 10.68 13.04 8.51
C LEU A 20 10.49 12.95 10.03
N ASN A 21 11.58 12.93 10.81
CA ASN A 21 11.53 12.84 12.27
C ASN A 21 11.18 14.18 12.95
N SER A 22 11.26 15.30 12.24
CA SER A 22 10.98 16.64 12.78
C SER A 22 9.53 17.12 12.65
N ALA A 23 8.66 16.34 12.00
CA ALA A 23 7.24 16.62 11.79
C ALA A 23 6.34 15.81 12.75
N PRO A 24 5.05 16.15 12.95
CA PRO A 24 4.10 15.29 13.69
C PRO A 24 4.16 13.86 13.15
N SER A 25 4.12 12.85 14.03
CA SER A 25 4.31 11.40 13.73
C SER A 25 3.96 11.04 12.28
N ILE A 26 4.99 10.97 11.43
CA ILE A 26 4.88 10.57 10.03
C ILE A 26 5.22 9.09 9.93
N ASP A 27 4.25 8.31 9.47
CA ASP A 27 4.43 6.91 9.14
C ASP A 27 4.66 6.76 7.63
N VAL A 28 5.69 6.02 7.25
CA VAL A 28 5.90 5.62 5.85
C VAL A 28 5.07 4.36 5.60
N LEU A 29 4.06 4.46 4.75
CA LEU A 29 3.17 3.33 4.42
C LEU A 29 3.76 2.46 3.32
N GLN A 30 4.36 3.07 2.30
CA GLN A 30 4.86 2.35 1.13
C GLN A 30 6.02 3.10 0.47
N SER A 31 6.95 2.36 -0.13
CA SER A 31 7.93 2.91 -1.06
C SER A 31 7.68 2.38 -2.47
N CYS A 32 7.74 3.26 -3.48
CA CYS A 32 7.67 2.87 -4.89
C CYS A 32 8.55 3.80 -5.73
N TYR A 33 9.47 3.24 -6.50
CA TYR A 33 10.38 3.97 -7.42
C TYR A 33 10.90 5.32 -6.85
N ARG A 34 11.53 5.26 -5.66
CA ARG A 34 12.17 6.41 -4.96
C ARG A 34 11.20 7.44 -4.37
N LEU A 35 9.90 7.22 -4.44
CA LEU A 35 8.90 7.99 -3.69
C LEU A 35 8.46 7.21 -2.45
N PHE A 36 8.06 7.94 -1.42
CA PHE A 36 7.37 7.40 -0.25
C PHE A 36 5.96 7.91 -0.20
N LEU A 37 5.02 7.00 0.05
CA LEU A 37 3.68 7.32 0.52
C LEU A 37 3.73 7.37 2.04
N CYS A 38 3.39 8.53 2.59
CA CYS A 38 3.43 8.78 4.02
C CYS A 38 2.03 9.13 4.55
N LYS A 39 1.82 8.86 5.83
CA LYS A 39 0.63 9.21 6.59
C LYS A 39 1.05 10.04 7.80
N SER A 40 0.27 11.05 8.14
CA SER A 40 0.39 11.75 9.42
C SER A 40 -0.99 11.85 10.04
N GLU A 41 -1.06 11.64 11.35
CA GLU A 41 -2.31 11.77 12.11
C GLU A 41 -2.26 13.03 12.96
N VAL A 42 -3.29 13.86 12.82
CA VAL A 42 -3.41 15.13 13.54
C VAL A 42 -4.75 15.16 14.24
N GLY A 43 -4.77 15.43 15.54
CA GLY A 43 -6.01 15.56 16.30
C GLY A 43 -5.92 15.01 17.72
N ASN A 44 -7.08 14.79 18.33
CA ASN A 44 -7.20 14.17 19.65
C ASN A 44 -7.87 12.79 19.54
N LEU A 45 -7.94 12.04 20.64
CA LEU A 45 -8.52 10.68 20.66
C LEU A 45 -9.96 10.58 20.14
N LYS A 46 -10.70 11.70 20.05
CA LYS A 46 -12.07 11.73 19.56
C LYS A 46 -12.18 12.13 18.08
N ASN A 47 -11.21 12.89 17.57
CA ASN A 47 -11.19 13.44 16.21
C ASN A 47 -9.77 13.34 15.64
N VAL A 48 -9.38 12.14 15.19
CA VAL A 48 -8.11 11.92 14.48
C VAL A 48 -8.33 12.23 13.01
N ILE A 49 -7.46 13.07 12.43
CA ILE A 49 -7.44 13.38 11.00
C ILE A 49 -6.16 12.79 10.41
N SER A 50 -6.30 11.80 9.55
CA SER A 50 -5.19 11.29 8.73
C SER A 50 -5.00 12.15 7.49
N ARG A 51 -3.77 12.59 7.27
CA ARG A 51 -3.30 13.27 6.06
C ARG A 51 -2.31 12.36 5.35
N TYR A 52 -2.34 12.38 4.02
CA TYR A 52 -1.48 11.55 3.19
C TYR A 52 -0.58 12.41 2.33
N PHE A 53 0.68 12.00 2.20
CA PHE A 53 1.70 12.77 1.51
C PHE A 53 2.51 11.87 0.59
N ILE A 54 2.94 12.44 -0.53
CA ILE A 54 4.00 11.89 -1.36
C ILE A 54 5.27 12.63 -1.04
N CYS A 55 6.27 11.90 -0.57
CA CYS A 55 7.59 12.40 -0.28
C CYS A 55 8.56 11.94 -1.35
N ASN A 56 9.29 12.88 -1.96
CA ASN A 56 10.53 12.58 -2.65
C ASN A 56 11.69 12.87 -1.68
N PRO A 57 12.26 11.85 -1.06
CA PRO A 57 13.31 12.04 -0.07
C PRO A 57 14.60 12.56 -0.72
N SER A 58 14.81 12.32 -2.03
CA SER A 58 15.97 12.83 -2.77
C SER A 58 15.96 14.33 -2.97
N THR A 59 14.78 14.92 -3.07
CA THR A 59 14.62 16.36 -3.25
C THR A 59 14.09 17.05 -1.99
N LYS A 60 13.80 16.29 -0.92
CA LYS A 60 13.14 16.76 0.31
C LYS A 60 11.81 17.48 0.03
N LYS A 61 11.10 17.07 -1.02
CA LYS A 61 9.82 17.67 -1.42
C LYS A 61 8.68 16.80 -0.95
N PHE A 62 7.63 17.45 -0.45
CA PHE A 62 6.41 16.82 0.00
C PHE A 62 5.24 17.39 -0.80
N LYS A 63 4.32 16.52 -1.20
CA LYS A 63 3.02 16.89 -1.75
C LYS A 63 1.93 16.25 -0.91
N GLU A 64 1.14 17.08 -0.25
CA GLU A 64 -0.08 16.60 0.40
C GLU A 64 -1.10 16.18 -0.66
N ILE A 65 -1.71 15.03 -0.47
CA ILE A 65 -2.80 14.56 -1.31
C ILE A 65 -4.08 15.06 -0.66
N SER A 66 -4.74 16.01 -1.31
CA SER A 66 -6.05 16.51 -0.88
C SER A 66 -7.08 15.39 -1.02
N SER A 67 -7.53 14.85 0.12
CA SER A 67 -8.65 13.91 0.13
C SER A 67 -9.92 14.64 -0.35
N PRO A 68 -10.68 14.07 -1.31
CA PRO A 68 -11.80 14.76 -1.95
C PRO A 68 -13.01 14.90 -1.02
N GLU A 69 -13.13 14.02 -0.03
CA GLU A 69 -14.09 14.11 1.06
C GLU A 69 -13.31 13.92 2.36
N ASN A 70 -13.68 14.65 3.41
CA ASN A 70 -13.07 14.46 4.72
C ASN A 70 -13.43 13.03 5.18
N PRO A 71 -12.49 12.07 5.17
CA PRO A 71 -12.81 10.64 5.29
C PRO A 71 -13.37 10.27 6.67
N PHE A 72 -13.34 11.23 7.61
CA PHE A 72 -13.79 11.08 8.99
C PHE A 72 -15.25 11.45 9.23
N LYS A 73 -15.99 11.92 8.21
CA LYS A 73 -17.40 12.29 8.43
C LYS A 73 -18.25 11.07 8.82
N ASP A 74 -17.88 9.87 8.35
CA ASP A 74 -18.74 8.67 8.43
C ASP A 74 -18.03 7.39 8.95
N TYR A 75 -16.88 7.48 9.64
CA TYR A 75 -16.12 6.32 10.16
C TYR A 75 -15.79 5.22 9.12
N ILE A 76 -15.74 5.59 7.84
CA ILE A 76 -15.45 4.64 6.77
C ILE A 76 -13.98 4.20 6.88
N LYS A 77 -13.71 2.90 6.73
CA LYS A 77 -12.33 2.39 6.67
C LYS A 77 -11.74 2.67 5.30
N PHE A 78 -10.51 3.19 5.28
CA PHE A 78 -9.76 3.47 4.05
C PHE A 78 -8.35 2.89 4.12
N TYR A 79 -7.85 2.47 2.96
CA TYR A 79 -6.47 2.02 2.76
C TYR A 79 -5.87 2.77 1.58
N VAL A 80 -4.61 3.17 1.67
CA VAL A 80 -3.96 4.01 0.66
C VAL A 80 -2.73 3.32 0.13
N ASN A 81 -2.64 3.22 -1.19
CA ASN A 81 -1.56 2.57 -1.91
C ASN A 81 -1.06 3.46 -3.05
N MET A 82 0.18 3.31 -3.46
CA MET A 82 0.80 4.06 -4.54
C MET A 82 1.14 3.15 -5.73
N ALA A 83 0.88 3.65 -6.93
CA ALA A 83 1.30 3.04 -8.18
C ALA A 83 2.20 4.03 -8.94
N PHE A 84 3.44 3.65 -9.19
CA PHE A 84 4.37 4.49 -9.92
C PHE A 84 5.34 3.65 -10.73
N ASP A 85 5.45 3.92 -12.03
CA ASP A 85 6.41 3.25 -12.90
C ASP A 85 7.15 4.30 -13.72
N LEU A 86 8.37 4.64 -13.28
CA LEU A 86 9.22 5.62 -13.94
C LEU A 86 9.56 5.26 -15.39
N LEU A 87 9.45 3.99 -15.78
CA LEU A 87 9.71 3.54 -17.14
C LEU A 87 8.52 3.80 -18.09
N LYS A 88 7.31 3.97 -17.54
CA LYS A 88 6.08 4.22 -18.32
C LYS A 88 5.65 5.68 -18.30
N SER A 89 5.74 6.33 -17.15
CA SER A 89 5.24 7.69 -16.98
C SER A 89 6.00 8.43 -15.87
N PRO A 90 6.25 9.75 -16.01
CA PRO A 90 6.77 10.56 -14.91
C PRO A 90 5.73 10.81 -13.81
N TYR A 91 4.47 10.46 -14.05
CA TYR A 91 3.36 10.68 -13.14
C TYR A 91 3.06 9.43 -12.32
N TYR A 92 2.92 9.60 -11.01
CA TYR A 92 2.42 8.58 -10.11
C TYR A 92 0.90 8.66 -9.96
N LYS A 93 0.30 7.55 -9.54
CA LYS A 93 -1.10 7.43 -9.12
C LYS A 93 -1.16 6.99 -7.66
N VAL A 94 -2.20 7.42 -6.95
CA VAL A 94 -2.49 6.99 -5.57
C VAL A 94 -3.89 6.44 -5.51
N ILE A 95 -4.03 5.26 -4.93
CA ILE A 95 -5.27 4.48 -4.90
C ILE A 95 -5.77 4.46 -3.46
N PHE A 96 -6.96 5.02 -3.26
CA PHE A 96 -7.69 4.99 -2.00
C PHE A 96 -8.75 3.91 -2.08
N VAL A 97 -8.60 2.85 -1.29
CA VAL A 97 -9.58 1.77 -1.19
C VAL A 97 -10.46 2.05 0.01
N ARG A 98 -11.74 2.35 -0.23
CA ARG A 98 -12.71 2.65 0.83
C ARG A 98 -13.76 1.57 0.95
N GLU A 99 -14.15 1.27 2.18
CA GLU A 99 -15.32 0.42 2.43
C GLU A 99 -16.60 1.14 2.01
N VAL A 100 -17.55 0.41 1.41
CA VAL A 100 -18.85 0.95 1.03
C VAL A 100 -19.74 1.02 2.28
N PRO A 101 -20.33 2.18 2.61
CA PRO A 101 -21.27 2.30 3.72
C PRO A 101 -22.39 1.25 3.61
N ASP A 102 -22.76 0.66 4.76
CA ASP A 102 -23.81 -0.36 4.89
C ASP A 102 -23.58 -1.66 4.09
N GLN A 103 -22.42 -1.83 3.45
CA GLN A 103 -22.06 -3.03 2.69
C GLN A 103 -20.68 -3.54 3.15
N PRO A 104 -20.61 -4.19 4.33
CA PRO A 104 -19.33 -4.65 4.87
C PRO A 104 -18.63 -5.58 3.87
N SER A 105 -17.32 -5.45 3.78
CA SER A 105 -16.46 -6.19 2.84
C SER A 105 -16.63 -5.84 1.35
N ASN A 106 -17.44 -4.83 1.00
CA ASN A 106 -17.44 -4.24 -0.33
C ASN A 106 -16.55 -3.00 -0.32
N TYR A 107 -15.65 -2.91 -1.31
CA TYR A 107 -14.67 -1.84 -1.39
C TYR A 107 -14.71 -1.13 -2.74
N LYS A 108 -14.40 0.16 -2.75
CA LYS A 108 -14.25 0.98 -3.95
C LYS A 108 -12.84 1.58 -4.02
N PRO A 109 -12.12 1.41 -5.13
CA PRO A 109 -10.83 2.05 -5.34
C PRO A 109 -11.01 3.39 -6.06
N ASP A 110 -10.75 4.50 -5.37
CA ASP A 110 -10.69 5.83 -5.98
C ASP A 110 -9.23 6.18 -6.31
N VAL A 111 -8.99 6.80 -7.45
CA VAL A 111 -7.64 7.03 -7.97
C VAL A 111 -7.35 8.52 -8.09
N TYR A 112 -6.28 8.97 -7.46
CA TYR A 112 -5.67 10.27 -7.69
C TYR A 112 -4.56 10.14 -8.74
N SER A 113 -4.55 11.03 -9.74
CA SER A 113 -3.48 11.13 -10.73
C SER A 113 -2.67 12.40 -10.54
N SER A 114 -1.34 12.26 -10.46
CA SER A 114 -0.44 13.42 -10.41
C SER A 114 -0.28 14.15 -11.75
N GLU A 115 -0.69 13.53 -12.86
CA GLU A 115 -0.67 14.14 -14.19
C GLU A 115 -1.68 15.27 -14.31
N THR A 116 -2.91 15.01 -13.87
CA THR A 116 -4.05 15.94 -13.97
C THR A 116 -4.36 16.64 -12.66
N ASP A 117 -3.65 16.27 -11.58
CA ASP A 117 -3.88 16.73 -10.21
C ASP A 117 -5.34 16.55 -9.76
N SER A 118 -5.96 15.44 -10.17
CA SER A 118 -7.40 15.23 -10.00
C SER A 118 -7.74 13.80 -9.59
N TRP A 119 -8.95 13.65 -9.07
CA TRP A 119 -9.52 12.37 -8.64
C TRP A 119 -10.40 11.74 -9.71
N THR A 120 -10.34 10.43 -9.79
CA THR A 120 -11.26 9.58 -10.53
C THR A 120 -11.92 8.62 -9.54
N PHE A 121 -13.22 8.81 -9.33
CA PHE A 121 -13.99 7.99 -8.38
C PHE A 121 -14.51 6.74 -9.06
N SER A 122 -14.25 5.58 -8.46
CA SER A 122 -14.80 4.33 -8.98
C SER A 122 -16.29 4.24 -8.70
N ARG A 123 -17.04 3.92 -9.75
CA ARG A 123 -18.45 3.52 -9.63
C ARG A 123 -18.60 2.06 -9.25
N ILE A 124 -17.56 1.27 -9.50
CA ILE A 124 -17.53 -0.18 -9.34
C ILE A 124 -16.96 -0.51 -7.96
N SER A 125 -17.67 -1.36 -7.24
CA SER A 125 -17.20 -1.99 -6.02
C SER A 125 -16.87 -3.45 -6.26
N PHE A 126 -15.93 -3.96 -5.48
CA PHE A 126 -15.63 -5.38 -5.43
C PHE A 126 -15.87 -5.90 -4.01
N CYS A 127 -16.44 -7.11 -3.93
CA CYS A 127 -16.66 -7.80 -2.67
C CYS A 127 -15.46 -8.68 -2.37
N VAL A 128 -14.92 -8.55 -1.16
CA VAL A 128 -13.87 -9.42 -0.66
C VAL A 128 -14.46 -10.28 0.44
N LYS A 129 -14.39 -11.60 0.31
CA LYS A 129 -14.95 -12.52 1.30
C LYS A 129 -14.04 -12.73 2.52
N ASN A 130 -12.75 -12.47 2.37
CA ASN A 130 -11.70 -12.88 3.30
C ASN A 130 -10.76 -11.71 3.68
N ASN A 131 -9.79 -11.99 4.55
CA ASN A 131 -8.83 -11.03 5.12
C ASN A 131 -7.77 -10.55 4.10
N ILE A 132 -8.19 -9.72 3.14
CA ILE A 132 -7.28 -9.01 2.23
C ILE A 132 -6.38 -8.03 3.00
N GLN A 133 -5.10 -8.03 2.68
CA GLN A 133 -4.09 -7.17 3.29
C GLN A 133 -3.85 -5.96 2.41
N PHE A 134 -4.74 -4.96 2.48
CA PHE A 134 -4.62 -3.75 1.68
C PHE A 134 -3.39 -2.90 2.02
N LEU A 135 -2.81 -3.05 3.22
CA LEU A 135 -1.62 -2.33 3.67
C LEU A 135 -0.32 -2.94 3.10
N ASP A 136 -0.34 -4.22 2.75
CA ASP A 136 0.82 -4.95 2.23
C ASP A 136 0.85 -4.93 0.69
N ALA A 137 0.33 -3.87 0.09
CA ALA A 137 0.15 -3.81 -1.35
C ALA A 137 1.49 -3.64 -2.10
N VAL A 138 1.65 -4.39 -3.18
CA VAL A 138 2.86 -4.36 -4.00
C VAL A 138 2.54 -3.86 -5.40
N PHE A 139 3.22 -2.80 -5.83
CA PHE A 139 3.10 -2.32 -7.21
C PHE A 139 4.02 -3.10 -8.16
N ARG A 140 3.45 -3.61 -9.27
CA ARG A 140 4.19 -4.30 -10.31
C ARG A 140 3.51 -4.16 -11.68
N ASN A 141 4.28 -3.83 -12.72
CA ASN A 141 3.82 -3.77 -14.12
C ASN A 141 2.55 -2.92 -14.37
N GLY A 142 2.30 -1.89 -13.58
CA GLY A 142 1.07 -1.06 -13.68
C GLY A 142 -0.09 -1.53 -12.78
N LYS A 143 0.11 -2.60 -12.03
CA LYS A 143 -0.90 -3.24 -11.18
C LYS A 143 -0.49 -3.15 -9.71
N ILE A 144 -1.47 -3.01 -8.83
CA ILE A 144 -1.30 -3.14 -7.38
C ILE A 144 -1.79 -4.52 -6.99
N HIS A 145 -0.93 -5.31 -6.36
CA HIS A 145 -1.25 -6.63 -5.87
C HIS A 145 -1.54 -6.57 -4.37
N TRP A 146 -2.68 -7.11 -3.96
CA TRP A 146 -3.08 -7.27 -2.58
C TRP A 146 -3.05 -8.74 -2.21
N ASN A 147 -2.29 -9.04 -1.16
CA ASN A 147 -2.22 -10.40 -0.64
C ASN A 147 -3.53 -10.77 0.08
N CYS A 148 -3.97 -12.02 -0.10
CA CYS A 148 -5.04 -12.60 0.69
C CYS A 148 -4.45 -13.79 1.46
N TYR A 149 -4.65 -13.82 2.77
CA TYR A 149 -4.30 -15.02 3.51
C TYR A 149 -5.28 -16.14 3.12
N TRP A 150 -4.76 -17.34 2.89
CA TRP A 150 -5.53 -18.58 2.68
C TRP A 150 -6.26 -18.72 1.34
N GLU A 151 -6.24 -17.72 0.47
CA GLU A 151 -6.95 -17.71 -0.83
C GLU A 151 -6.16 -16.98 -1.92
N ASP A 152 -6.75 -16.91 -3.11
CA ASP A 152 -6.23 -16.16 -4.24
C ASP A 152 -6.02 -14.68 -3.89
N SER A 153 -4.86 -14.17 -4.31
CA SER A 153 -4.53 -12.75 -4.23
C SER A 153 -5.39 -11.93 -5.19
N PHE A 154 -5.51 -10.64 -4.94
CA PHE A 154 -6.17 -9.72 -5.86
C PHE A 154 -5.14 -8.80 -6.50
N TYR A 155 -5.44 -8.31 -7.70
CA TYR A 155 -4.73 -7.15 -8.21
C TYR A 155 -5.69 -6.14 -8.78
N PHE A 156 -5.34 -4.87 -8.62
CA PHE A 156 -6.02 -3.75 -9.23
C PHE A 156 -5.12 -3.16 -10.30
N ASP A 157 -5.61 -3.15 -11.53
CA ASP A 157 -4.97 -2.41 -12.61
C ASP A 157 -5.43 -0.95 -12.52
N ALA A 158 -4.49 -0.02 -12.31
CA ALA A 158 -4.84 1.39 -12.15
C ALA A 158 -5.42 2.05 -13.42
N GLU A 159 -5.45 1.32 -14.53
CA GLU A 159 -6.15 1.69 -15.77
C GLU A 159 -7.49 0.94 -15.96
N ASN A 160 -7.76 -0.14 -15.21
CA ASN A 160 -8.90 -1.04 -15.42
C ASN A 160 -9.59 -1.42 -14.08
N GLU A 161 -10.37 -2.50 -14.10
CA GLU A 161 -11.11 -3.03 -12.94
C GLU A 161 -10.24 -3.99 -12.07
N PRO A 162 -10.59 -4.20 -10.78
CA PRO A 162 -9.94 -5.21 -9.95
C PRO A 162 -10.18 -6.63 -10.47
N LEU A 163 -9.13 -7.45 -10.49
CA LEU A 163 -9.13 -8.82 -10.99
C LEU A 163 -8.48 -9.77 -9.98
N THR A 164 -8.95 -11.03 -9.96
CA THR A 164 -8.37 -12.08 -9.13
C THR A 164 -7.09 -12.63 -9.75
N MET A 165 -6.08 -12.92 -8.93
CA MET A 165 -4.87 -13.61 -9.33
C MET A 165 -4.73 -14.92 -8.52
N PRO A 166 -4.73 -16.07 -9.21
CA PRO A 166 -4.53 -17.33 -8.53
C PRO A 166 -3.14 -17.36 -7.89
N ILE A 167 -3.08 -17.69 -6.60
CA ILE A 167 -1.82 -18.02 -5.95
C ILE A 167 -1.51 -19.46 -6.33
N PRO A 168 -0.24 -19.84 -6.59
CA PRO A 168 0.14 -21.23 -6.69
C PRO A 168 -0.18 -21.91 -5.34
N THR A 169 -1.32 -22.59 -5.27
CA THR A 169 -1.80 -23.22 -4.05
C THR A 169 -1.00 -24.50 -3.82
N THR A 170 -0.39 -24.59 -2.65
CA THR A 170 0.13 -25.83 -2.08
C THR A 170 -0.88 -26.39 -1.09
N GLU A 171 -0.96 -27.72 -0.96
CA GLU A 171 -1.95 -28.44 -0.15
C GLU A 171 -1.88 -28.17 1.38
N ALA A 172 -0.86 -27.45 1.85
CA ALA A 172 -0.66 -27.17 3.28
C ALA A 172 -1.33 -25.86 3.73
N PRO A 173 -2.00 -25.85 4.91
CA PRO A 173 -2.62 -24.64 5.45
C PRO A 173 -1.56 -23.55 5.74
N GLN A 174 -1.69 -22.45 5.02
CA GLN A 174 -0.79 -21.29 4.99
C GLN A 174 -1.03 -20.32 6.17
N MET A 175 -0.16 -20.33 7.18
CA MET A 175 -0.28 -19.44 8.34
C MET A 175 -0.21 -17.95 7.97
N CYS A 176 0.79 -17.57 7.17
CA CYS A 176 0.96 -16.20 6.66
C CYS A 176 1.59 -16.22 5.26
N SER A 177 1.27 -15.21 4.45
CA SER A 177 2.04 -14.84 3.24
C SER A 177 2.62 -13.44 3.40
N TYR A 178 3.81 -13.24 2.84
CA TYR A 178 4.34 -11.93 2.53
C TYR A 178 4.51 -11.80 1.02
N MET A 179 4.11 -10.65 0.46
CA MET A 179 4.29 -10.35 -0.95
C MET A 179 5.29 -9.21 -1.09
N GLY A 180 6.23 -9.35 -2.04
CA GLY A 180 7.24 -8.34 -2.29
C GLY A 180 7.69 -8.31 -3.75
N GLU A 181 8.22 -7.19 -4.20
CA GLU A 181 8.80 -7.05 -5.54
C GLU A 181 10.31 -6.96 -5.45
N CYS A 182 11.00 -7.68 -6.33
CA CYS A 182 12.44 -7.53 -6.51
C CYS A 182 12.82 -7.69 -7.99
N ARG A 183 13.46 -6.66 -8.55
CA ARG A 183 14.12 -6.67 -9.88
C ARG A 183 13.25 -7.04 -11.07
N GLY A 184 11.95 -6.83 -11.04
CA GLY A 184 11.11 -7.33 -12.13
C GLY A 184 10.05 -8.31 -11.70
N VAL A 185 10.20 -8.89 -10.51
CA VAL A 185 9.56 -10.16 -10.17
C VAL A 185 8.82 -10.01 -8.86
N LEU A 186 7.57 -10.47 -8.86
CA LEU A 186 6.74 -10.56 -7.67
C LEU A 186 7.08 -11.89 -6.97
N TYR A 187 7.39 -11.81 -5.68
CA TYR A 187 7.68 -12.94 -4.83
C TYR A 187 6.60 -13.04 -3.77
N VAL A 188 6.19 -14.28 -3.48
CA VAL A 188 5.34 -14.60 -2.34
C VAL A 188 6.11 -15.57 -1.45
N SER A 189 6.35 -15.16 -0.21
CA SER A 189 6.90 -16.03 0.82
C SER A 189 5.77 -16.53 1.69
N VAL A 190 5.74 -17.84 1.95
CA VAL A 190 4.65 -18.49 2.67
C VAL A 190 5.19 -19.21 3.88
N THR A 191 4.55 -19.05 5.03
CA THR A 191 4.77 -19.88 6.21
C THR A 191 3.59 -20.83 6.40
N TYR A 192 3.88 -22.08 6.73
CA TYR A 192 2.88 -23.13 6.90
C TYR A 192 2.80 -23.57 8.35
N PHE A 193 1.63 -24.06 8.77
CA PHE A 193 1.53 -24.83 10.00
C PHE A 193 2.33 -26.12 9.87
N VAL A 194 3.33 -26.33 10.74
CA VAL A 194 3.91 -27.65 10.94
C VAL A 194 3.01 -28.39 11.92
N LEU A 195 2.14 -29.28 11.41
CA LEU A 195 1.44 -30.25 12.24
C LEU A 195 2.48 -31.25 12.76
N MET A 196 3.03 -30.98 13.94
CA MET A 196 3.75 -31.98 14.72
C MET A 196 2.72 -33.00 15.22
N LEU A 197 2.51 -34.07 14.46
CA LEU A 197 1.88 -35.28 14.97
C LEU A 197 2.78 -35.81 16.09
N ARG A 198 2.39 -35.58 17.35
CA ARG A 198 2.92 -36.36 18.46
C ARG A 198 2.31 -37.75 18.33
N ILE A 199 3.11 -38.69 17.83
CA ILE A 199 2.84 -40.13 17.86
C ILE A 199 3.01 -40.63 19.29
#